data_AF-A0A0B8P5W2-F1
#
_entry.id   AF-A0A0B8P5W2-F1
#
_cell.length_a   1.000
_cell.length_b   1.000
_cell.length_c   1.000
_cell.angle_alpha   90.00
_cell.angle_beta   90.00
_cell.angle_gamma   90.00
#
_symmetry.space_group_name_H-M   'P 1'
#
loop_
_entity.id
_entity.type
_entity.pdbx_description
1 polymer ?
#
loop_
_entity_poly.entity_id
_entity_poly.type
_entity_poly.pdbx_seq_one_letter_code
_entity_poly.pdbx_strand_id
1 'polypeptide(L)'
;MSSFQRTARHLLLVTPLFAAPTFAQNSTLYFGIDNDSIVTTDQDYTNGVFISYTSDFDVTPGGFFDSLPGTHFDADPTGNVLHRYNVEVGQKMWTPKDIESADPVQDERPYAGLLYVSSTVFHCLY
;
A
#
# COMPACT_ATOMS: atom_id res chain seq x y z
N MET A 1 -28.52 -42.59 15.63
CA MET A 1 -27.13 -42.12 15.74
C MET A 1 -26.69 -41.65 14.37
N SER A 2 -26.58 -40.34 14.16
CA SER A 2 -25.75 -39.75 13.11
C SER A 2 -25.47 -38.30 13.54
N SER A 3 -24.25 -38.09 14.01
CA SER A 3 -23.75 -36.85 14.58
C SER A 3 -23.21 -35.91 13.51
N PHE A 4 -23.30 -34.60 13.79
CA PHE A 4 -22.28 -33.58 13.50
C PHE A 4 -22.08 -33.22 12.00
N GLN A 5 -22.10 -31.94 11.59
CA GLN A 5 -21.20 -30.88 12.01
C GLN A 5 -21.92 -29.53 11.94
N ARG A 6 -21.86 -28.73 13.01
CA ARG A 6 -22.22 -27.31 12.97
C ARG A 6 -20.99 -26.56 12.47
N THR A 7 -21.03 -26.00 11.27
CA THR A 7 -20.00 -25.11 10.75
C THR A 7 -19.96 -23.85 11.62
N ALA A 8 -19.05 -23.81 12.58
CA ALA A 8 -18.77 -22.62 13.36
C ALA A 8 -18.04 -21.63 12.45
N ARG A 9 -18.76 -20.66 11.90
CA ARG A 9 -18.17 -19.48 11.26
C ARG A 9 -17.52 -18.63 12.35
N HIS A 10 -16.24 -18.86 12.61
CA HIS A 10 -15.44 -18.01 13.48
C HIS A 10 -15.20 -16.68 12.77
N LEU A 11 -15.97 -15.66 13.12
CA LEU A 11 -15.69 -14.27 12.73
C LEU A 11 -14.51 -13.78 13.58
N LEU A 12 -13.31 -13.78 13.00
CA LEU A 12 -12.11 -13.24 13.65
C LEU A 12 -12.24 -11.71 13.72
N LEU A 13 -12.65 -11.19 14.87
CA LEU A 13 -12.71 -9.75 15.11
C LEU A 13 -11.29 -9.26 15.42
N VAL A 14 -10.58 -8.76 14.40
CA VAL A 14 -9.30 -8.08 14.60
C VAL A 14 -9.62 -6.69 15.14
N THR A 15 -9.56 -6.50 16.45
CA THR A 15 -9.57 -5.18 17.08
C THR A 15 -8.22 -4.51 16.81
N PRO A 16 -8.14 -3.44 16.00
CA PRO A 16 -6.89 -2.73 15.82
C PRO A 16 -6.61 -1.99 17.13
N LEU A 17 -5.47 -2.29 17.76
CA LEU A 17 -4.94 -1.45 18.83
C LEU A 17 -4.43 -0.17 18.17
N PHE A 18 -5.30 0.85 18.07
CA PHE A 18 -4.90 2.16 17.56
C PHE A 18 -4.02 2.85 18.61
N ALA A 19 -2.71 2.71 18.48
CA ALA A 19 -1.79 3.72 19.00
C ALA A 19 -2.08 5.00 18.21
N ALA A 20 -2.46 6.10 18.88
CA ALA A 20 -2.61 7.39 18.23
C ALA A 20 -1.24 7.80 17.67
N PRO A 21 -1.03 7.84 16.35
CA PRO A 21 0.23 8.27 15.81
C PRO A 21 0.38 9.78 16.07
N THR A 22 1.49 10.18 16.68
CA THR A 22 1.92 11.58 16.64
C THR A 22 2.57 11.81 15.29
N PHE A 23 1.84 12.39 14.36
CA PHE A 23 2.44 12.85 13.11
C PHE A 23 3.06 14.23 13.32
N ALA A 24 4.24 14.45 12.75
CA ALA A 24 4.72 15.82 12.54
C ALA A 24 3.69 16.55 11.68
N GLN A 25 3.53 17.86 11.89
CA GLN A 25 2.45 18.69 11.33
C GLN A 25 2.28 18.58 9.80
N ASN A 26 3.32 18.13 9.08
CA ASN A 26 3.32 17.96 7.62
C ASN A 26 3.68 16.54 7.15
N SER A 27 3.45 15.53 7.98
CA SER A 27 3.68 14.12 7.62
C SER A 27 2.40 13.30 7.76
N THR A 28 2.25 12.29 6.90
CA THR A 28 1.09 11.41 6.87
C THR A 28 1.57 9.97 6.82
N LEU A 29 1.14 9.14 7.77
CA LEU A 29 1.19 7.69 7.61
C LEU A 29 -0.18 7.21 7.19
N TYR A 30 -0.19 6.36 6.17
CA TYR A 30 -1.36 5.76 5.61
C TYR A 30 -1.24 4.23 5.70
N PHE A 31 -2.35 3.60 6.06
CA PHE A 31 -2.49 2.16 6.07
C PHE A 31 -3.76 1.82 5.29
N GLY A 32 -3.63 0.92 4.34
CA GLY A 32 -4.76 0.46 3.55
C GLY A 32 -4.75 -1.04 3.36
N ILE A 33 -5.96 -1.57 3.25
CA ILE A 33 -6.24 -2.95 2.93
C ILE A 33 -7.22 -2.90 1.76
N ASP A 34 -6.99 -3.78 0.79
CA ASP A 34 -7.83 -3.96 -0.38
C ASP A 34 -8.20 -5.45 -0.50
N ASN A 35 -9.44 -5.75 -0.89
CA ASN A 35 -9.97 -7.11 -0.98
C ASN A 35 -11.14 -7.17 -1.96
N ASP A 36 -11.11 -8.15 -2.87
CA ASP A 36 -12.14 -8.36 -3.90
C ASP A 36 -13.40 -9.08 -3.37
N SER A 37 -13.36 -9.61 -2.14
CA SER A 37 -14.45 -10.36 -1.48
C SER A 37 -15.80 -9.62 -1.36
N ILE A 38 -15.87 -8.32 -1.69
CA ILE A 38 -17.10 -7.53 -1.60
C ILE A 38 -17.95 -7.61 -2.89
N VAL A 39 -17.36 -8.02 -4.03
CA VAL A 39 -18.08 -8.20 -5.30
C VAL A 39 -17.82 -9.61 -5.81
N THR A 40 -18.89 -10.34 -6.14
CA THR A 40 -18.97 -11.81 -6.32
C THR A 40 -18.19 -12.40 -7.51
N THR A 41 -17.17 -11.72 -8.02
CA THR A 41 -16.39 -12.16 -9.18
C THR A 41 -14.92 -12.12 -8.81
N ASP A 42 -14.43 -13.21 -8.23
CA ASP A 42 -13.01 -13.44 -7.99
C ASP A 42 -12.30 -13.56 -9.34
N GLN A 43 -12.05 -12.43 -9.98
CA GLN A 43 -11.28 -12.34 -11.21
C GLN A 43 -10.20 -11.31 -11.00
N ASP A 44 -9.02 -11.87 -10.85
CA ASP A 44 -7.79 -11.24 -11.17
C ASP A 44 -7.02 -10.44 -10.08
N TYR A 45 -7.53 -10.34 -8.86
CA TYR A 45 -6.82 -9.79 -7.69
C TYR A 45 -7.51 -10.20 -6.39
N THR A 46 -6.79 -10.73 -5.38
CA THR A 46 -7.46 -11.29 -4.18
C THR A 46 -7.46 -10.29 -3.03
N ASN A 47 -6.28 -9.82 -2.65
CA ASN A 47 -6.13 -8.84 -1.57
C ASN A 47 -4.78 -8.14 -1.63
N GLY A 48 -4.73 -6.96 -1.00
CA GLY A 48 -3.53 -6.19 -0.81
C GLY A 48 -3.49 -5.53 0.57
N VAL A 49 -2.27 -5.36 1.10
CA VAL A 49 -2.01 -4.57 2.32
C VAL A 49 -0.85 -3.63 2.02
N PHE A 50 -0.99 -2.37 2.38
CA PHE A 50 -0.01 -1.34 2.11
C PHE A 50 0.10 -0.37 3.28
N ILE A 51 1.34 0.01 3.58
CA ILE A 51 1.69 1.07 4.53
C ILE A 51 2.52 2.08 3.75
N SER A 52 2.14 3.34 3.81
CA SER A 52 2.91 4.41 3.20
C SER A 52 3.12 5.59 4.14
N TYR A 53 4.30 6.20 4.05
CA TYR A 53 4.67 7.37 4.83
C TYR A 53 5.04 8.48 3.86
N THR A 54 4.38 9.62 4.00
CA THR A 54 4.63 10.84 3.23
C THR A 54 5.10 11.93 4.16
N SER A 55 6.15 12.66 3.76
CA SER A 55 6.63 13.84 4.51
C SER A 55 7.18 14.89 3.55
N ASP A 56 7.15 16.14 4.00
CA ASP A 56 7.89 17.23 3.37
C ASP A 56 9.40 17.02 3.53
N PHE A 57 10.17 17.58 2.60
CA PHE A 57 11.62 17.73 2.72
C PHE A 57 12.08 19.04 2.06
N ASP A 58 13.20 19.58 2.54
CA ASP A 58 13.78 20.79 1.98
C ASP A 58 14.82 20.44 0.90
N VAL A 59 14.77 21.16 -0.22
CA VAL A 59 15.86 21.15 -1.20
C VAL A 59 16.87 22.22 -0.80
N THR A 60 18.10 21.77 -0.53
CA THR A 60 19.20 22.65 -0.19
C THR A 60 19.92 23.16 -1.45
N PRO A 61 20.24 24.46 -1.55
CA PRO A 61 21.02 24.99 -2.67
C PRO A 61 22.37 24.28 -2.80
N GLY A 62 22.72 23.83 -4.00
CA GLY A 62 23.91 23.02 -4.28
C GLY A 62 23.86 21.58 -3.73
N GLY A 63 22.72 21.17 -3.18
CA GLY A 63 22.48 19.82 -2.70
C GLY A 63 22.20 18.82 -3.82
N PHE A 64 22.01 17.55 -3.47
CA PHE A 64 21.75 16.48 -4.43
C PHE A 64 20.53 16.78 -5.32
N PHE A 65 19.39 17.14 -4.72
CA PHE A 65 18.15 17.39 -5.45
C PHE A 65 18.23 18.63 -6.36
N ASP A 66 18.88 19.70 -5.88
CA ASP A 66 19.14 20.94 -6.64
C ASP A 66 20.11 20.72 -7.82
N SER A 67 20.92 19.65 -7.76
CA SER A 67 21.84 19.29 -8.85
C SER A 67 21.22 18.42 -9.94
N LEU A 68 19.97 17.97 -9.77
CA LEU A 68 19.29 17.14 -10.76
C LEU A 68 18.88 17.99 -11.98
N PRO A 69 18.91 17.42 -13.20
CA PRO A 69 18.54 18.16 -14.40
C PRO A 69 17.05 18.54 -14.41
N GLY A 70 16.76 19.76 -14.86
CA GLY A 70 15.42 20.34 -14.87
C GLY A 70 15.27 21.44 -13.81
N THR A 71 14.04 21.87 -13.52
CA THR A 71 13.76 22.90 -12.51
C THR A 71 12.78 22.43 -11.42
N HIS A 72 12.38 21.16 -11.46
CA HIS A 72 11.36 20.61 -10.56
C HIS A 72 11.86 20.41 -9.12
N PHE A 73 13.18 20.41 -8.92
CA PHE A 73 13.82 20.21 -7.62
C PHE A 73 14.84 21.29 -7.33
N ASP A 74 14.72 22.45 -7.97
CA ASP A 74 15.54 23.60 -7.65
C ASP A 74 15.22 24.07 -6.24
N ALA A 75 16.26 24.48 -5.52
CA ALA A 75 16.05 25.13 -4.24
C ALA A 75 15.28 26.43 -4.46
N ASP A 76 14.10 26.53 -3.84
CA ASP A 76 13.26 27.72 -3.94
C ASP A 76 13.45 28.64 -2.72
N PRO A 77 14.23 29.73 -2.85
CA PRO A 77 14.40 30.70 -1.77
C PRO A 77 13.14 31.53 -1.50
N THR A 78 12.12 31.44 -2.37
CA THR A 78 10.88 32.21 -2.23
C THR A 78 9.82 31.50 -1.38
N GLY A 79 9.98 30.19 -1.13
CA GLY A 79 9.08 29.39 -0.30
C GLY A 79 7.72 29.13 -0.92
N ASN A 80 7.59 29.25 -2.25
CA ASN A 80 6.36 29.00 -3.00
C ASN A 80 6.26 27.56 -3.51
N VAL A 81 7.33 26.79 -3.40
CA VAL A 81 7.39 25.38 -3.79
C VAL A 81 7.49 24.50 -2.54
N LEU A 82 6.68 23.45 -2.49
CA LEU A 82 6.76 22.41 -1.49
C LEU A 82 7.23 21.09 -2.13
N HIS A 83 8.25 20.48 -1.55
CA HIS A 83 8.72 19.17 -1.96
C HIS A 83 8.33 18.10 -0.93
N ARG A 84 7.85 16.96 -1.42
CA ARG A 84 7.44 15.83 -0.59
C ARG A 84 8.04 14.55 -1.09
N TYR A 85 8.29 13.61 -0.19
CA TYR A 85 8.58 12.24 -0.55
C TYR A 85 7.52 11.32 0.06
N ASN A 86 7.25 10.22 -0.63
CA ASN A 86 6.50 9.09 -0.13
C ASN A 86 7.38 7.83 -0.20
N VAL A 87 7.27 6.99 0.81
CA VAL A 87 7.78 5.62 0.79
C VAL A 87 6.62 4.70 1.14
N GLU A 88 6.41 3.68 0.33
CA GLU A 88 5.38 2.67 0.54
C GLU A 88 6.01 1.28 0.54
N VAL A 89 5.55 0.46 1.47
CA VAL A 89 5.78 -0.99 1.47
C VAL A 89 4.42 -1.66 1.33
N GLY A 90 4.31 -2.54 0.35
CA GLY A 90 3.05 -3.20 0.05
C GLY A 90 3.23 -4.67 -0.31
N GLN A 91 2.19 -5.45 -0.02
CA GLN A 91 2.05 -6.82 -0.46
C GLN A 91 0.75 -6.95 -1.25
N LYS A 92 0.81 -7.64 -2.39
CA LYS A 92 -0.34 -8.05 -3.18
C LYS A 92 -0.36 -9.56 -3.33
N MET A 93 -1.54 -10.16 -3.30
CA MET A 93 -1.74 -11.59 -3.51
C MET A 93 -2.77 -11.83 -4.60
N TRP A 94 -2.51 -12.85 -5.41
CA TRP A 94 -3.39 -13.34 -6.46
C TRP A 94 -3.63 -14.82 -6.23
N THR A 95 -4.89 -15.21 -6.30
CA THR A 95 -5.32 -16.60 -6.19
C THR A 95 -5.98 -17.05 -7.49
N PRO A 96 -6.01 -18.38 -7.74
CA PRO A 96 -6.96 -18.99 -8.65
C PRO A 96 -8.39 -18.71 -8.19
N LYS A 97 -9.36 -19.03 -9.03
CA LYS A 97 -10.78 -18.88 -8.71
C LYS A 97 -11.22 -19.91 -7.67
N ASP A 98 -10.77 -21.15 -7.82
CA ASP A 98 -10.99 -22.20 -6.82
C ASP A 98 -9.80 -22.25 -5.85
N ILE A 99 -10.01 -21.72 -4.64
CA ILE A 99 -8.99 -21.71 -3.57
C ILE A 99 -8.97 -23.00 -2.73
N GLU A 100 -9.96 -23.89 -2.90
CA GLU A 100 -10.04 -25.15 -2.17
C GLU A 100 -9.38 -26.31 -2.93
N SER A 101 -9.17 -26.16 -4.24
CA SER A 101 -8.42 -27.13 -5.05
C SER A 101 -6.95 -27.18 -4.64
N ALA A 102 -6.47 -28.39 -4.32
CA ALA A 102 -5.05 -28.65 -4.05
C ALA A 102 -4.21 -28.75 -5.33
N ASP A 103 -4.85 -29.10 -6.45
CA ASP A 103 -4.19 -29.23 -7.75
C ASP A 103 -4.32 -27.91 -8.55
N PRO A 104 -3.26 -27.51 -9.28
CA PRO A 104 -3.32 -26.35 -10.14
C PRO A 104 -4.36 -26.58 -11.25
N VAL A 105 -5.31 -25.66 -11.35
CA VAL A 105 -6.37 -25.72 -12.37
C VAL A 105 -5.79 -25.29 -13.71
N GLN A 106 -6.03 -26.12 -14.74
CA GLN A 106 -5.59 -25.81 -16.10
C GLN A 106 -6.27 -24.52 -16.59
N ASP A 107 -5.50 -23.66 -17.25
CA ASP A 107 -5.92 -22.33 -17.76
C ASP A 107 -6.24 -21.28 -16.67
N GLU A 108 -5.98 -21.58 -15.40
CA GLU A 108 -5.96 -20.58 -14.33
C GLU A 108 -4.53 -20.22 -13.94
N ARG A 109 -4.37 -18.99 -13.42
CA ARG A 109 -3.11 -18.56 -12.84
C ARG A 109 -2.85 -19.27 -11.50
N PRO A 110 -1.59 -19.56 -11.18
CA PRO A 110 -1.24 -20.09 -9.87
C PRO A 110 -1.38 -19.01 -8.79
N TYR A 111 -1.30 -19.45 -7.53
CA TYR A 111 -1.06 -18.55 -6.41
C TYR A 111 0.21 -17.74 -6.63
N ALA A 112 0.09 -16.42 -6.55
CA ALA A 112 1.22 -15.51 -6.68
C ALA A 112 1.14 -14.42 -5.61
N GLY A 113 2.32 -13.95 -5.20
CA GLY A 113 2.46 -12.83 -4.29
C GLY A 113 3.53 -11.86 -4.80
N LEU A 114 3.29 -10.57 -4.59
CA LEU A 114 4.27 -9.51 -4.85
C LEU A 114 4.45 -8.71 -3.57
N LEU A 115 5.64 -8.79 -3.00
CA LEU A 115 6.10 -7.85 -1.99
C LEU A 115 6.92 -6.77 -2.70
N TYR A 116 6.60 -5.51 -2.45
CA TYR A 116 7.29 -4.39 -3.09
C TYR A 116 7.57 -3.25 -2.11
N VAL A 117 8.55 -2.44 -2.51
CA VAL A 117 8.83 -1.13 -1.92
C VAL A 117 8.80 -0.13 -3.06
N SER A 118 8.12 0.99 -2.88
CA SER A 118 8.10 2.11 -3.82
C SER A 118 8.44 3.41 -3.13
N SER A 119 9.06 4.32 -3.88
CA SER A 119 9.29 5.69 -3.42
C SER A 119 8.96 6.67 -4.54
N THR A 120 8.32 7.76 -4.16
CA THR A 120 7.87 8.81 -5.07
C THR A 120 8.27 10.16 -4.48
N VAL A 121 8.75 11.07 -5.33
CA VAL A 121 9.05 12.46 -4.96
C VAL A 121 8.08 13.38 -5.70
N PHE A 122 7.50 14.33 -4.98
CA PHE A 122 6.52 15.29 -5.49
C PHE A 122 7.11 16.70 -5.49
N HIS A 123 6.79 17.44 -6.54
CA HIS A 123 6.95 18.89 -6.63
C HIS A 123 5.54 19.50 -6.62
N CYS A 124 5.22 20.26 -5.57
CA CYS A 124 3.92 20.88 -5.39
C CYS A 124 4.06 22.40 -5.41
N LEU A 125 3.34 23.06 -6.31
CA LEU A 125 3.17 24.51 -6.29
C LEU A 125 2.12 24.86 -5.24
N TYR A 126 2.38 25.90 -4.45
CA TYR A 126 1.41 26.46 -3.52
C TYR A 126 0.34 27.30 -4.22
#